data_AF-A0A0B7AIS8-F1
#
_entry.id   AF-A0A0B7AIS8-F1
#
_cell.length_a   1.000
_cell.length_b   1.000
_cell.length_c   1.000
_cell.angle_alpha   90.00
_cell.angle_beta   90.00
_cell.angle_gamma   90.00
#
_symmetry.space_group_name_H-M   'P 1'
#
loop_
_entity.id
_entity.type
_entity.pdbx_description
1 polymer ?
#
loop_
_entity_poly.entity_id
_entity_poly.type
_entity_poly.pdbx_seq_one_letter_code
_entity_poly.pdbx_strand_id
1 'polypeptide(L)'
;IEYEQKKKHAQIMDGGGGTGGGGNNSGFGFGFGGNSGSGATSVTASSEKQFSTLSATTTKQSTNVSTTVESEDIPEYGEDRKNMEEEEIMSSTEREIHNREQIKLAYFQNQLLQQIKDIITRFDAELMLLRYDKFRKDITMKAADLRLVTLYEEFILLKEFGKTEDILSEKLANKKQEKMDMQTKILEAQLKIDLKKKDIEKLQEKEKTLMGVFTQSLGENNKFADYLLKVFKHKVKRTKRKMTDGQESEEGSEDESSDDSDWEESDEESESEIGGYDLDICPPGCDQKLYDDTCLLREKRLDIEEALADEKKTNDGQKKDLENLHKKAKIIDTQLKAAEDELEDFQLEKQQKINELIIVATLKLHQIQYVSNDTLPHDLSSVLVFESSEAGRLQHRIKELEHEKLLQKKQMRESRKKHVQLIKDRRLFESKIKNMEETCSQMMMAKFGALVDLEKIESLTVNRTMEELKEKMRNTEADCSTELKLFNGEIANRREKITEMIQDNTKRLIQKAMLLTEQNQYTNSLDDRQRKMGADFKGQRKTDVREKQRLIQLVQLQAQEVDALKEEIILLSRKSGHILPPTQLPLPQSLSSMHPQIL
;
A
#
# COMPACT_ATOMS: atom_id res chain seq x y z
N ILE A 1 -44.40 -21.34 -21.44
CA ILE A 1 -44.56 -19.87 -21.29
C ILE A 1 -44.39 -19.41 -19.83
N GLU A 2 -44.69 -20.23 -18.81
CA GLU A 2 -44.28 -19.93 -17.41
C GLU A 2 -42.81 -20.29 -17.05
N TYR A 3 -42.11 -21.09 -17.87
CA TYR A 3 -40.72 -21.46 -17.59
C TYR A 3 -39.68 -20.46 -18.15
N GLU A 4 -40.06 -19.60 -19.11
CA GLU A 4 -39.16 -18.59 -19.69
C GLU A 4 -39.18 -17.23 -18.97
N GLN A 5 -40.17 -16.98 -18.10
CA GLN A 5 -40.23 -15.74 -17.32
C GLN A 5 -39.35 -15.81 -16.05
N LYS A 6 -39.13 -17.01 -15.47
CA LYS A 6 -38.23 -17.17 -14.31
C LYS A 6 -36.74 -17.00 -14.62
N LYS A 7 -36.32 -17.11 -15.89
CA LYS A 7 -34.90 -16.93 -16.27
C LYS A 7 -34.53 -15.47 -16.57
N LYS A 8 -35.51 -14.61 -16.86
CA LYS A 8 -35.28 -13.17 -17.12
C LYS A 8 -35.18 -12.31 -15.85
N HIS A 9 -35.75 -12.75 -14.72
CA HIS A 9 -35.62 -12.03 -13.45
C HIS A 9 -34.31 -12.31 -12.70
N ALA A 10 -33.61 -13.41 -12.98
CA ALA A 10 -32.31 -13.72 -12.38
C ALA A 10 -31.12 -12.99 -13.03
N GLN A 11 -31.34 -12.22 -14.11
CA GLN A 11 -30.27 -11.56 -14.87
C GLN A 11 -30.29 -10.02 -14.79
N ILE A 12 -31.19 -9.46 -13.97
CA ILE A 12 -31.36 -8.00 -13.81
C ILE A 12 -30.86 -7.50 -12.43
N MET A 13 -30.51 -8.42 -11.51
CA MET A 13 -30.01 -8.08 -10.15
C MET A 13 -28.48 -8.17 -9.99
N ASP A 14 -27.71 -8.21 -11.09
CA ASP A 14 -26.24 -8.29 -11.04
C ASP A 14 -25.56 -7.20 -11.88
N GLY A 15 -26.09 -5.97 -11.79
CA GLY A 15 -25.63 -4.83 -12.56
C GLY A 15 -25.72 -3.54 -11.77
N GLY A 16 -24.94 -3.43 -10.69
CA GLY A 16 -24.93 -2.24 -9.84
C GLY A 16 -23.95 -2.33 -8.69
N GLY A 17 -22.66 -2.49 -8.99
CA GLY A 17 -21.57 -2.41 -8.01
C GLY A 17 -20.34 -1.79 -8.66
N GLY A 18 -20.20 -0.47 -8.52
CA GLY A 18 -19.08 0.29 -9.03
C GLY A 18 -17.76 -0.15 -8.41
N THR A 19 -16.78 -0.39 -9.27
CA THR A 19 -15.36 -0.57 -8.92
C THR A 19 -14.80 0.76 -8.44
N GLY A 20 -14.82 0.98 -7.13
CA GLY A 20 -13.95 1.96 -6.47
C GLY A 20 -12.57 1.35 -6.25
N GLY A 21 -11.59 1.79 -7.05
CA GLY A 21 -10.18 1.55 -6.77
C GLY A 21 -9.76 2.38 -5.57
N GLY A 22 -9.62 1.73 -4.41
CA GLY A 22 -9.00 2.28 -3.22
C GLY A 22 -7.58 1.73 -3.09
N GLY A 23 -6.60 2.59 -3.31
CA GLY A 23 -5.18 2.29 -3.19
C GLY A 23 -4.76 1.94 -1.76
N ASN A 24 -3.59 1.29 -1.71
CA ASN A 24 -2.83 0.91 -0.53
C ASN A 24 -2.90 1.94 0.60
N ASN A 25 -3.40 1.51 1.75
CA ASN A 25 -3.13 2.19 3.02
C ASN A 25 -2.25 1.28 3.87
N SER A 26 -0.95 1.55 3.83
CA SER A 26 0.07 0.98 4.70
C SER A 26 -0.03 1.65 6.07
N GLY A 27 -0.70 1.00 7.01
CA GLY A 27 -0.78 1.44 8.40
C GLY A 27 0.41 0.96 9.23
N PHE A 28 1.26 1.92 9.59
CA PHE A 28 1.90 2.13 10.91
C PHE A 28 2.26 0.91 11.78
N GLY A 29 3.56 0.64 11.87
CA GLY A 29 4.21 0.03 13.03
C GLY A 29 5.19 1.02 13.66
N PHE A 30 4.86 1.53 14.84
CA PHE A 30 5.75 2.33 15.70
C PHE A 30 6.89 1.45 16.23
N GLY A 31 8.13 1.91 16.07
CA GLY A 31 9.33 1.29 16.65
C GLY A 31 10.33 2.36 17.07
N PHE A 32 10.18 2.83 18.30
CA PHE A 32 11.12 3.68 19.02
C PHE A 32 12.48 2.97 19.18
N GLY A 33 13.59 3.64 18.90
CA GLY A 33 14.93 3.06 19.10
C GLY A 33 16.05 4.05 18.84
N GLY A 34 16.30 4.94 19.80
CA GLY A 34 17.50 5.78 19.82
C GLY A 34 18.73 4.98 20.21
N ASN A 35 19.87 5.29 19.60
CA ASN A 35 21.21 5.06 20.14
C ASN A 35 22.18 6.00 19.40
N SER A 36 22.68 7.06 20.04
CA SER A 36 24.03 7.15 20.67
C SER A 36 25.11 6.46 19.82
N GLY A 37 26.17 7.12 19.33
CA GLY A 37 26.92 8.24 19.88
C GLY A 37 28.25 7.71 20.41
N SER A 38 29.30 7.72 19.56
CA SER A 38 30.75 7.49 19.80
C SER A 38 31.31 6.56 18.71
N GLY A 39 32.48 6.75 18.10
CA GLY A 39 33.53 7.75 18.24
C GLY A 39 34.77 7.23 17.51
N ALA A 40 35.41 8.11 16.74
CA ALA A 40 36.83 8.15 16.38
C ALA A 40 37.52 6.92 15.74
N THR A 41 38.07 7.11 14.54
CA THR A 41 39.51 6.92 14.19
C THR A 41 39.70 7.28 12.70
N SER A 42 40.20 8.48 12.40
CA SER A 42 41.58 8.72 11.94
C SER A 42 42.05 7.81 10.82
N VAL A 43 42.02 8.29 9.58
CA VAL A 43 42.86 7.76 8.49
C VAL A 43 43.77 8.89 8.02
N THR A 44 45.00 8.80 8.48
CA THR A 44 46.18 9.47 7.92
C THR A 44 46.48 8.92 6.53
N ALA A 45 46.69 9.84 5.58
CA ALA A 45 47.32 9.57 4.30
C ALA A 45 48.76 9.07 4.49
N SER A 46 49.19 8.10 3.68
CA SER A 46 50.55 8.04 3.10
C SER A 46 50.71 6.94 2.04
N SER A 47 51.24 7.40 0.91
CA SER A 47 52.18 6.73 -0.03
C SER A 47 51.74 5.50 -0.81
N GLU A 48 51.41 5.80 -2.08
CA GLU A 48 51.83 5.10 -3.28
C GLU A 48 53.00 4.12 -3.11
N LYS A 49 52.73 2.84 -3.43
CA LYS A 49 53.72 1.95 -4.04
C LYS A 49 53.07 1.23 -5.20
N GLN A 50 53.68 1.44 -6.36
CA GLN A 50 53.44 0.77 -7.62
C GLN A 50 53.33 -0.75 -7.42
N PHE A 51 52.25 -1.35 -7.91
CA PHE A 51 52.16 -2.79 -8.07
C PHE A 51 52.09 -3.11 -9.56
N SER A 52 53.06 -3.91 -9.98
CA SER A 52 53.28 -4.37 -11.32
C SER A 52 52.10 -5.20 -11.83
N THR A 53 51.67 -4.85 -13.03
CA THR A 53 50.81 -5.62 -13.90
C THR A 53 51.43 -6.97 -14.22
N LEU A 54 50.86 -8.07 -13.70
CA LEU A 54 51.07 -9.39 -14.29
C LEU A 54 50.08 -9.55 -15.45
N SER A 55 50.56 -9.24 -16.64
CA SER A 55 49.97 -9.69 -17.90
C SER A 55 50.00 -11.21 -17.94
N ALA A 56 48.82 -11.84 -17.98
CA ALA A 56 48.67 -13.22 -18.39
C ALA A 56 48.89 -13.29 -19.91
N THR A 57 50.14 -13.47 -20.33
CA THR A 57 50.47 -13.86 -21.71
C THR A 57 49.85 -15.21 -22.01
N THR A 58 48.88 -15.20 -22.92
CA THR A 58 48.26 -16.37 -23.51
C THR A 58 49.25 -17.00 -24.48
N THR A 59 50.01 -17.99 -24.02
CA THR A 59 50.87 -18.78 -24.90
C THR A 59 49.99 -19.70 -25.75
N LYS A 60 49.78 -19.31 -27.02
CA LYS A 60 49.38 -20.23 -28.07
C LYS A 60 50.56 -21.18 -28.31
N GLN A 61 50.45 -22.43 -27.87
CA GLN A 61 51.20 -23.53 -28.46
C GLN A 61 50.22 -24.35 -29.31
N SER A 62 50.36 -24.16 -30.62
CA SER A 62 49.87 -25.06 -31.65
C SER A 62 50.79 -26.27 -31.67
N THR A 63 50.28 -27.43 -31.24
CA THR A 63 50.92 -28.71 -31.51
C THR A 63 50.36 -29.24 -32.83
N ASN A 64 51.06 -28.92 -33.91
CA ASN A 64 51.00 -29.71 -35.13
C ASN A 64 51.73 -31.03 -34.86
N VAL A 65 50.99 -32.13 -34.82
CA VAL A 65 51.54 -33.48 -34.89
C VAL A 65 51.98 -33.69 -36.34
N SER A 66 53.27 -33.55 -36.59
CA SER A 66 53.90 -34.03 -37.81
C SER A 66 54.86 -35.15 -37.43
N THR A 67 54.61 -36.31 -38.02
CA THR A 67 55.42 -37.52 -38.02
C THR A 67 56.84 -37.24 -38.48
N THR A 68 57.81 -37.40 -37.59
CA THR A 68 59.20 -37.70 -37.94
C THR A 68 59.71 -38.75 -36.96
N VAL A 69 59.88 -39.96 -37.48
CA VAL A 69 60.56 -41.07 -36.83
C VAL A 69 62.05 -40.77 -36.94
N GLU A 70 62.67 -40.35 -35.84
CA GLU A 70 64.13 -40.42 -35.68
C GLU A 70 64.41 -41.47 -34.61
N SER A 71 65.12 -42.50 -35.07
CA SER A 71 65.67 -43.61 -34.31
C SER A 71 66.83 -43.12 -33.44
N GLU A 72 66.62 -43.05 -32.13
CA GLU A 72 67.71 -43.06 -31.15
C GLU A 72 67.88 -44.48 -30.60
N ASP A 73 69.02 -45.08 -30.95
CA ASP A 73 69.47 -46.39 -30.49
C ASP A 73 69.72 -46.40 -28.97
N ILE A 74 68.97 -47.24 -28.26
CA ILE A 74 69.25 -47.63 -26.87
C ILE A 74 69.97 -48.99 -26.93
N PRO A 75 71.15 -49.17 -26.29
CA PRO A 75 71.89 -50.42 -26.36
C PRO A 75 71.22 -51.49 -25.49
N GLU A 76 70.48 -52.39 -26.15
CA GLU A 76 69.93 -53.63 -25.60
C GLU A 76 71.00 -54.73 -25.63
N TYR A 77 71.89 -54.73 -24.64
CA TYR A 77 72.81 -55.86 -24.42
C TYR A 77 72.91 -56.15 -22.92
N GLY A 78 72.22 -57.19 -22.45
CA GLY A 78 72.49 -57.72 -21.11
C GLY A 78 71.57 -58.82 -20.59
N GLU A 79 70.27 -58.80 -20.89
CA GLU A 79 69.31 -59.69 -20.22
C GLU A 79 68.90 -60.91 -21.07
N ASP A 80 68.70 -60.76 -22.39
CA ASP A 80 68.23 -61.87 -23.24
C ASP A 80 69.23 -63.01 -23.44
N ARG A 81 70.54 -62.73 -23.38
CA ARG A 81 71.56 -63.79 -23.52
C ARG A 81 71.64 -64.73 -22.31
N LYS A 82 71.28 -64.26 -21.10
CA LYS A 82 71.28 -65.12 -19.91
C LYS A 82 70.04 -66.00 -19.85
N ASN A 83 68.89 -65.51 -20.30
CA ASN A 83 67.66 -66.29 -20.34
C ASN A 83 67.74 -67.46 -21.34
N MET A 84 68.41 -67.28 -22.49
CA MET A 84 68.57 -68.38 -23.47
C MET A 84 69.56 -69.46 -23.02
N GLU A 85 70.63 -69.11 -22.29
CA GLU A 85 71.60 -70.09 -21.78
C GLU A 85 71.03 -70.91 -20.60
N GLU A 86 70.12 -70.34 -19.81
CA GLU A 86 69.42 -71.06 -18.74
C GLU A 86 68.33 -72.01 -19.29
N GLU A 87 67.63 -71.65 -20.38
CA GLU A 87 66.60 -72.52 -20.97
C GLU A 87 67.14 -73.82 -21.59
N GLU A 88 68.37 -73.85 -22.09
CA GLU A 88 69.01 -75.05 -22.68
C GLU A 88 69.43 -76.10 -21.65
N ILE A 89 69.61 -75.73 -20.37
CA ILE A 89 70.13 -76.60 -19.29
C ILE A 89 69.00 -77.18 -18.42
N MET A 90 67.77 -76.66 -18.54
CA MET A 90 66.63 -76.98 -17.69
C MET A 90 65.88 -78.24 -18.16
N SER A 91 65.49 -79.10 -17.22
CA SER A 91 64.63 -80.27 -17.45
C SER A 91 63.30 -79.85 -18.07
N SER A 92 62.62 -80.75 -18.83
CA SER A 92 61.33 -80.43 -19.47
C SER A 92 60.29 -79.87 -18.49
N THR A 93 60.30 -80.39 -17.26
CA THR A 93 59.42 -79.94 -16.17
C THR A 93 59.82 -78.57 -15.61
N GLU A 94 61.13 -78.26 -15.57
CA GLU A 94 61.65 -76.96 -15.10
C GLU A 94 61.36 -75.85 -16.12
N ARG A 95 61.44 -76.16 -17.42
CA ARG A 95 61.03 -75.23 -18.49
C ARG A 95 59.53 -74.93 -18.46
N GLU A 96 58.69 -75.92 -18.16
CA GLU A 96 57.25 -75.71 -17.95
C GLU A 96 56.95 -74.85 -16.72
N ILE A 97 57.69 -75.04 -15.62
CA ILE A 97 57.57 -74.22 -14.41
C ILE A 97 57.97 -72.77 -14.69
N HIS A 98 59.11 -72.56 -15.38
CA HIS A 98 59.59 -71.24 -15.77
C HIS A 98 58.61 -70.51 -16.69
N ASN A 99 58.10 -71.19 -17.73
CA ASN A 99 57.06 -70.63 -18.61
C ASN A 99 55.79 -70.25 -17.85
N ARG A 100 55.38 -71.07 -16.87
CA ARG A 100 54.22 -70.76 -16.03
C ARG A 100 54.46 -69.55 -15.13
N GLU A 101 55.68 -69.36 -14.64
CA GLU A 101 56.06 -68.18 -13.86
C GLU A 101 56.13 -66.92 -14.73
N GLN A 102 56.69 -66.99 -15.93
CA GLN A 102 56.68 -65.87 -16.88
C GLN A 102 55.26 -65.44 -17.26
N ILE A 103 54.36 -66.39 -17.55
CA ILE A 103 52.95 -66.09 -17.85
C ILE A 103 52.27 -65.41 -16.64
N LYS A 104 52.55 -65.86 -15.42
CA LYS A 104 52.03 -65.21 -14.20
C LYS A 104 52.58 -63.80 -14.05
N LEU A 105 53.88 -63.59 -14.22
CA LEU A 105 54.52 -62.27 -14.11
C LEU A 105 53.99 -61.31 -15.18
N ALA A 106 53.84 -61.76 -16.43
CA ALA A 106 53.23 -60.98 -17.50
C ALA A 106 51.76 -60.65 -17.20
N TYR A 107 50.99 -61.58 -16.63
CA TYR A 107 49.63 -61.31 -16.17
C TYR A 107 49.60 -60.25 -15.06
N PHE A 108 50.47 -60.34 -14.05
CA PHE A 108 50.56 -59.35 -12.99
C PHE A 108 51.01 -57.98 -13.50
N GLN A 109 51.96 -57.94 -14.42
CA GLN A 109 52.40 -56.70 -15.08
C GLN A 109 51.25 -56.06 -15.87
N ASN A 110 50.50 -56.84 -16.65
CA ASN A 110 49.35 -56.35 -17.40
C ASN A 110 48.24 -55.86 -16.45
N GLN A 111 48.02 -56.55 -15.33
CA GLN A 111 47.07 -56.11 -14.30
C GLN A 111 47.49 -54.77 -13.68
N LEU A 112 48.78 -54.59 -13.36
CA LEU A 112 49.32 -53.32 -12.86
C LEU A 112 49.21 -52.20 -13.91
N LEU A 113 49.53 -52.47 -15.17
CA LEU A 113 49.37 -51.51 -16.26
C LEU A 113 47.91 -51.10 -16.48
N GLN A 114 46.98 -52.04 -16.35
CA GLN A 114 45.55 -51.76 -16.43
C GLN A 114 45.09 -50.90 -15.25
N GLN A 115 45.54 -51.20 -14.02
CA GLN A 115 45.28 -50.36 -12.85
C GLN A 115 45.81 -48.94 -13.03
N ILE A 116 47.02 -48.78 -13.57
CA ILE A 116 47.60 -47.46 -13.86
C ILE A 116 46.74 -46.71 -14.88
N LYS A 117 46.32 -47.36 -15.97
CA LYS A 117 45.42 -46.77 -16.97
C LYS A 117 44.07 -46.36 -16.39
N ASP A 118 43.50 -47.19 -15.52
CA ASP A 118 42.24 -46.88 -14.82
C ASP A 118 42.40 -45.67 -13.90
N ILE A 119 43.55 -45.54 -13.21
CA ILE A 119 43.83 -44.38 -12.36
C ILE A 119 43.98 -43.11 -13.21
N ILE A 120 44.71 -43.16 -14.33
CA ILE A 120 44.90 -42.03 -15.24
C ILE A 120 43.56 -41.56 -15.81
N THR A 121 42.76 -42.50 -16.33
CA THR A 121 41.44 -42.17 -16.90
C THR A 121 40.47 -41.59 -15.87
N ARG A 122 40.49 -42.08 -14.63
CA ARG A 122 39.71 -41.48 -13.53
C ARG A 122 40.20 -40.08 -13.19
N PHE A 123 41.51 -39.88 -13.10
CA PHE A 123 42.10 -38.57 -12.85
C PHE A 123 41.75 -37.55 -13.95
N ASP A 124 41.87 -37.93 -15.22
CA ASP A 124 41.50 -37.08 -16.35
C ASP A 124 40.00 -36.74 -16.33
N ALA A 125 39.14 -37.70 -15.99
CA ALA A 125 37.71 -37.47 -15.84
C ALA A 125 37.40 -36.49 -14.69
N GLU A 126 38.04 -36.65 -13.54
CA GLU A 126 37.93 -35.73 -12.40
C GLU A 126 38.42 -34.32 -12.78
N LEU A 127 39.53 -34.22 -13.51
CA LEU A 127 40.07 -32.95 -13.99
C LEU A 127 39.10 -32.26 -14.96
N MET A 128 38.45 -33.01 -15.86
CA MET A 128 37.44 -32.47 -16.76
C MET A 128 36.21 -31.92 -16.00
N LEU A 129 35.74 -32.64 -14.98
CA LEU A 129 34.64 -32.17 -14.13
C LEU A 129 35.02 -30.90 -13.37
N LEU A 130 36.22 -30.87 -12.76
CA LEU A 130 36.74 -29.68 -12.07
C LEU A 130 36.87 -28.49 -13.01
N ARG A 131 37.30 -28.71 -14.25
CA ARG A 131 37.40 -27.65 -15.27
C ARG A 131 36.02 -27.09 -15.63
N TYR A 132 35.03 -27.95 -15.83
CA TYR A 132 33.65 -27.51 -16.09
C TYR A 132 33.08 -26.71 -14.91
N ASP A 133 33.31 -27.19 -13.69
CA ASP A 133 32.87 -26.50 -12.48
C ASP A 133 33.56 -25.15 -12.32
N LYS A 134 34.86 -25.06 -12.57
CA LYS A 134 35.59 -23.79 -12.56
C LYS A 134 34.96 -22.79 -13.53
N PHE A 135 34.74 -23.17 -14.80
CA PHE A 135 34.13 -22.27 -15.78
C PHE A 135 32.74 -21.81 -15.35
N ARG A 136 31.91 -22.72 -14.84
CA ARG A 136 30.57 -22.38 -14.35
C ARG A 136 30.65 -21.37 -13.20
N LYS A 137 31.56 -21.58 -12.25
CA LYS A 137 31.77 -20.68 -11.11
C LYS A 137 32.33 -19.33 -11.55
N ASP A 138 33.27 -19.28 -12.49
CA ASP A 138 33.81 -18.04 -13.05
C ASP A 138 32.72 -17.19 -13.71
N ILE A 139 31.81 -17.80 -14.47
CA ILE A 139 30.65 -17.12 -15.05
C ILE A 139 29.74 -16.55 -13.97
N THR A 140 29.39 -17.36 -12.96
CA THR A 140 28.55 -16.90 -11.84
C THR A 140 29.20 -15.77 -11.06
N MET A 141 30.50 -15.86 -10.80
CA MET A 141 31.26 -14.83 -10.09
C MET A 141 31.28 -13.52 -10.88
N LYS A 142 31.56 -13.58 -12.19
CA LYS A 142 31.54 -12.38 -13.05
C LYS A 142 30.14 -11.78 -13.20
N ALA A 143 29.10 -12.61 -13.28
CA ALA A 143 27.72 -12.12 -13.27
C ALA A 143 27.38 -11.41 -11.94
N ALA A 144 27.86 -11.94 -10.82
CA ALA A 144 27.69 -11.31 -9.51
C ALA A 144 28.47 -9.99 -9.39
N ASP A 145 29.72 -9.93 -9.87
CA ASP A 145 30.53 -8.70 -9.95
C ASP A 145 29.78 -7.61 -10.74
N LEU A 146 29.24 -7.96 -11.92
CA LEU A 146 28.50 -7.04 -12.78
C LEU A 146 27.19 -6.59 -12.12
N ARG A 147 26.46 -7.51 -11.48
CA ARG A 147 25.24 -7.15 -10.74
C ARG A 147 25.54 -6.22 -9.58
N LEU A 148 26.67 -6.41 -8.89
CA LEU A 148 27.10 -5.51 -7.82
C LEU A 148 27.37 -4.10 -8.35
N VAL A 149 28.00 -3.97 -9.53
CA VAL A 149 28.20 -2.68 -10.18
C VAL A 149 26.86 -2.01 -10.50
N THR A 150 25.91 -2.72 -11.13
CA THR A 150 24.57 -2.17 -11.41
C THR A 150 23.86 -1.74 -10.12
N LEU A 151 23.90 -2.57 -9.06
CA LEU A 151 23.28 -2.23 -7.77
C LEU A 151 23.95 -1.02 -7.11
N TYR A 152 25.25 -0.84 -7.31
CA TYR A 152 25.98 0.31 -6.79
C TYR A 152 25.62 1.60 -7.53
N GLU A 153 25.48 1.54 -8.85
CA GLU A 153 24.98 2.65 -9.68
C GLU A 153 23.53 3.00 -9.30
N GLU A 154 22.65 1.99 -9.19
CA GLU A 154 21.28 2.13 -8.67
C GLU A 154 21.27 2.82 -7.29
N PHE A 155 22.16 2.39 -6.38
CA PHE A 155 22.26 2.96 -5.03
C PHE A 155 22.71 4.42 -5.02
N ILE A 156 23.72 4.79 -5.81
CA ILE A 156 24.16 6.19 -5.91
C ILE A 156 23.00 7.06 -6.39
N LEU A 157 22.33 6.62 -7.45
CA LEU A 157 21.21 7.32 -8.04
C LEU A 157 20.08 7.47 -7.01
N LEU A 158 19.64 6.38 -6.37
CA LEU A 158 18.61 6.42 -5.33
C LEU A 158 18.98 7.32 -4.14
N LYS A 159 20.27 7.41 -3.78
CA LYS A 159 20.72 8.29 -2.69
C LYS A 159 20.62 9.78 -3.06
N GLU A 160 20.87 10.12 -4.32
CA GLU A 160 20.69 11.49 -4.82
C GLU A 160 19.21 11.85 -4.87
N PHE A 161 18.39 10.99 -5.49
CA PHE A 161 16.94 11.20 -5.62
C PHE A 161 16.21 11.18 -4.27
N GLY A 162 16.67 10.36 -3.31
CA GLY A 162 16.01 10.21 -2.01
C GLY A 162 15.94 11.53 -1.22
N LYS A 163 17.02 12.32 -1.21
CA LYS A 163 17.02 13.60 -0.46
C LYS A 163 16.01 14.60 -1.01
N THR A 164 15.93 14.72 -2.32
CA THR A 164 15.01 15.64 -3.00
C THR A 164 13.57 15.14 -2.91
N GLU A 165 13.36 13.82 -3.00
CA GLU A 165 12.05 13.19 -2.81
C GLU A 165 11.53 13.39 -1.38
N ASP A 166 12.39 13.26 -0.37
CA ASP A 166 12.05 13.53 1.03
C ASP A 166 11.57 14.98 1.20
N ILE A 167 12.29 15.95 0.61
CA ILE A 167 11.91 17.37 0.66
C ILE A 167 10.57 17.62 -0.04
N LEU A 168 10.34 17.04 -1.23
CA LEU A 168 9.10 17.21 -1.98
C LEU A 168 7.92 16.52 -1.27
N SER A 169 8.14 15.33 -0.72
CA SER A 169 7.12 14.60 0.05
C SER A 169 6.76 15.31 1.36
N GLU A 170 7.73 15.93 2.04
CA GLU A 170 7.49 16.77 3.21
C GLU A 170 6.69 18.03 2.84
N LYS A 171 7.04 18.72 1.76
CA LYS A 171 6.24 19.84 1.23
C LYS A 171 4.80 19.42 0.95
N LEU A 172 4.59 18.28 0.30
CA LEU A 172 3.27 17.72 0.04
C LEU A 172 2.51 17.43 1.34
N ALA A 173 3.16 16.79 2.32
CA ALA A 173 2.58 16.47 3.61
C ALA A 173 2.14 17.75 4.35
N ASN A 174 2.99 18.78 4.36
CA ASN A 174 2.68 20.07 4.94
C ASN A 174 1.47 20.73 4.26
N LYS A 175 1.38 20.70 2.92
CA LYS A 175 0.22 21.23 2.19
C LYS A 175 -1.07 20.44 2.44
N LYS A 176 -0.96 19.11 2.58
CA LYS A 176 -2.10 18.26 2.97
C LYS A 176 -2.57 18.58 4.39
N GLN A 177 -1.65 18.84 5.32
CA GLN A 177 -1.99 19.27 6.68
C GLN A 177 -2.67 20.66 6.67
N GLU A 178 -2.11 21.64 5.95
CA GLU A 178 -2.70 22.98 5.80
C GLU A 178 -4.15 22.91 5.27
N LYS A 179 -4.41 22.02 4.31
CA LYS A 179 -5.76 21.77 3.79
C LYS A 179 -6.70 21.21 4.85
N MET A 180 -6.26 20.21 5.63
CA MET A 180 -7.06 19.63 6.71
C MET A 180 -7.39 20.66 7.80
N ASP A 181 -6.41 21.47 8.18
CA ASP A 181 -6.60 22.54 9.18
C ASP A 181 -7.60 23.59 8.67
N MET A 182 -7.53 23.96 7.39
CA MET A 182 -8.47 24.90 6.78
C MET A 182 -9.88 24.33 6.62
N GLN A 183 -10.00 23.04 6.28
CA GLN A 183 -11.30 22.36 6.27
C GLN A 183 -11.93 22.33 7.65
N THR A 184 -11.14 22.09 8.71
CA THR A 184 -11.60 22.13 10.10
C THR A 184 -12.10 23.52 10.46
N LYS A 185 -11.36 24.59 10.13
CA LYS A 185 -11.79 25.99 10.34
C LYS A 185 -13.09 26.34 9.60
N ILE A 186 -13.26 25.84 8.37
CA ILE A 186 -14.51 26.01 7.60
C ILE A 186 -15.68 25.34 8.32
N LEU A 187 -15.50 24.09 8.79
CA LEU A 187 -16.55 23.38 9.54
C LEU A 187 -16.92 24.10 10.83
N GLU A 188 -15.93 24.58 11.59
CA GLU A 188 -16.16 25.37 12.80
C GLU A 188 -16.93 26.68 12.51
N ALA A 189 -16.58 27.38 11.44
CA ALA A 189 -17.30 28.58 11.01
C ALA A 189 -18.74 28.27 10.58
N GLN A 190 -18.94 27.17 9.86
CA GLN A 190 -20.28 26.68 9.47
C GLN A 190 -21.14 26.39 10.71
N LEU A 191 -20.58 25.71 11.71
CA LEU A 191 -21.27 25.41 12.97
C LEU A 191 -21.67 26.68 13.73
N LYS A 192 -20.78 27.70 13.76
CA LYS A 192 -21.09 29.00 14.38
C LYS A 192 -22.26 29.69 13.67
N ILE A 193 -22.27 29.69 12.34
CA ILE A 193 -23.37 30.23 11.54
C ILE A 193 -24.68 29.50 11.81
N ASP A 194 -24.66 28.18 11.91
CA ASP A 194 -25.88 27.40 12.17
C ASP A 194 -26.40 27.58 13.60
N LEU A 195 -25.51 27.77 14.59
CA LEU A 195 -25.92 28.17 15.94
C LEU A 195 -26.58 29.56 15.94
N LYS A 196 -25.99 30.52 15.23
CA LYS A 196 -26.55 31.87 15.09
C LYS A 196 -27.89 31.88 14.35
N LYS A 197 -28.06 31.06 13.31
CA LYS A 197 -29.37 30.86 12.67
C LYS A 197 -30.43 30.34 13.64
N LYS A 198 -30.08 29.35 14.48
CA LYS A 198 -31.01 28.84 15.52
C LYS A 198 -31.38 29.92 16.54
N ASP A 199 -30.45 30.79 16.90
CA ASP A 199 -30.75 31.89 17.82
C ASP A 199 -31.63 32.96 17.17
N ILE A 200 -31.44 33.25 15.87
CA ILE A 200 -32.35 34.08 15.07
C ILE A 200 -33.75 33.44 15.02
N GLU A 201 -33.86 32.14 14.78
CA GLU A 201 -35.14 31.41 14.79
C GLU A 201 -35.84 31.52 16.16
N LYS A 202 -35.12 31.34 17.27
CA LYS A 202 -35.68 31.52 18.63
C LYS A 202 -36.15 32.96 18.87
N LEU A 203 -35.43 33.96 18.37
CA LEU A 203 -35.85 35.37 18.49
C LEU A 203 -37.10 35.65 17.65
N GLN A 204 -37.19 35.08 16.44
CA GLN A 204 -38.40 35.14 15.60
C GLN A 204 -39.59 34.42 16.25
N GLU A 205 -39.38 33.29 16.94
CA GLU A 205 -40.41 32.62 17.72
C GLU A 205 -40.86 33.46 18.92
N LYS A 206 -39.94 34.13 19.62
CA LYS A 206 -40.28 35.08 20.69
C LYS A 206 -41.08 36.27 20.17
N GLU A 207 -40.75 36.78 18.98
CA GLU A 207 -41.52 37.82 18.31
C GLU A 207 -42.94 37.33 17.96
N LYS A 208 -43.08 36.12 17.41
CA LYS A 208 -44.38 35.50 17.12
C LYS A 208 -45.21 35.24 18.38
N THR A 209 -44.59 34.78 19.47
CA THR A 209 -45.30 34.57 20.74
C THR A 209 -45.71 35.89 21.36
N LEU A 210 -44.90 36.94 21.26
CA LEU A 210 -45.27 38.30 21.68
C LEU A 210 -46.46 38.83 20.86
N MET A 211 -46.46 38.63 19.55
CA MET A 211 -47.59 38.97 18.66
C MET A 211 -48.85 38.15 19.01
N GLY A 212 -48.69 36.88 19.37
CA GLY A 212 -49.77 36.01 19.85
C GLY A 212 -50.34 36.48 21.20
N VAL A 213 -49.51 36.85 22.16
CA VAL A 213 -49.91 37.43 23.46
C VAL A 213 -50.66 38.74 23.25
N PHE A 214 -50.17 39.60 22.35
CA PHE A 214 -50.84 40.84 21.97
C PHE A 214 -52.24 40.57 21.35
N THR A 215 -52.34 39.58 20.46
CA THR A 215 -53.62 39.19 19.85
C THR A 215 -54.60 38.61 20.88
N GLN A 216 -54.10 37.81 21.84
CA GLN A 216 -54.91 37.27 22.94
C GLN A 216 -55.38 38.35 23.91
N SER A 217 -54.55 39.36 24.20
CA SER A 217 -54.93 40.48 25.07
C SER A 217 -55.98 41.41 24.44
N LEU A 218 -56.08 41.44 23.11
CA LEU A 218 -57.07 42.26 22.41
C LEU A 218 -58.51 41.71 22.49
N GLY A 219 -58.69 40.38 22.55
CA GLY A 219 -60.01 39.72 22.61
C GLY A 219 -60.85 39.84 21.32
N GLU A 220 -61.91 39.03 21.18
CA GLU A 220 -62.66 38.87 19.91
C GLU A 220 -63.61 40.05 19.56
N ASN A 221 -63.72 41.11 20.38
CA ASN A 221 -64.63 42.24 20.11
C ASN A 221 -64.18 43.55 20.79
N ASN A 222 -63.01 44.07 20.44
CA ASN A 222 -62.50 45.33 21.00
C ASN A 222 -62.54 46.47 19.96
N LYS A 223 -63.31 47.54 20.24
CA LYS A 223 -63.49 48.71 19.35
C LYS A 223 -62.19 49.50 19.13
N PHE A 224 -61.19 49.30 19.99
CA PHE A 224 -59.88 49.95 19.94
C PHE A 224 -58.77 49.04 19.39
N ALA A 225 -59.10 47.86 18.84
CA ALA A 225 -58.12 46.90 18.33
C ALA A 225 -57.20 47.49 17.25
N ASP A 226 -57.76 48.25 16.32
CA ASP A 226 -56.98 48.90 15.25
C ASP A 226 -56.07 50.02 15.78
N TYR A 227 -56.51 50.74 16.82
CA TYR A 227 -55.70 51.75 17.49
C TYR A 227 -54.55 51.12 18.28
N LEU A 228 -54.82 50.09 19.08
CA LEU A 228 -53.80 49.38 19.87
C LEU A 228 -52.81 48.63 18.96
N LEU A 229 -53.25 48.11 17.81
CA LEU A 229 -52.37 47.52 16.79
C LEU A 229 -51.42 48.58 16.18
N LYS A 230 -51.92 49.81 15.95
CA LYS A 230 -51.08 50.94 15.52
C LYS A 230 -50.08 51.35 16.62
N VAL A 231 -50.49 51.42 17.89
CA VAL A 231 -49.59 51.70 19.03
C VAL A 231 -48.52 50.61 19.14
N PHE A 232 -48.90 49.33 19.06
CA PHE A 232 -47.97 48.20 19.13
C PHE A 232 -46.96 48.19 17.98
N LYS A 233 -47.41 48.49 16.75
CA LYS A 233 -46.56 48.55 15.54
C LYS A 233 -45.74 49.83 15.42
N HIS A 234 -46.09 50.90 16.15
CA HIS A 234 -45.33 52.15 16.12
C HIS A 234 -43.88 51.92 16.55
N LYS A 235 -42.96 52.23 15.65
CA LYS A 235 -41.52 52.27 15.95
C LYS A 235 -41.19 53.56 16.68
N VAL A 236 -40.76 53.47 17.94
CA VAL A 236 -40.25 54.63 18.68
C VAL A 236 -38.75 54.72 18.44
N LYS A 237 -38.25 55.91 18.05
CA LYS A 237 -36.81 56.15 17.91
C LYS A 237 -36.14 56.05 19.28
N ARG A 238 -35.49 54.92 19.56
CA ARG A 238 -34.69 54.74 20.76
C ARG A 238 -33.35 55.44 20.58
N THR A 239 -33.09 56.48 21.37
CA THR A 239 -31.75 57.03 21.54
C THR A 239 -30.93 56.04 22.35
N LYS A 240 -29.99 55.36 21.67
CA LYS A 240 -29.03 54.44 22.27
C LYS A 240 -28.37 55.10 23.49
N ARG A 241 -28.64 54.61 24.72
CA ARG A 241 -27.88 55.03 25.90
C ARG A 241 -26.45 54.55 25.72
N LYS A 242 -25.55 55.49 25.43
CA LYS A 242 -24.10 55.31 25.40
C LYS A 242 -23.65 55.00 26.85
N MET A 243 -23.40 53.74 27.15
CA MET A 243 -22.44 53.41 28.22
C MET A 243 -21.06 53.68 27.62
N THR A 244 -20.40 54.68 28.18
CA THR A 244 -18.97 54.94 28.00
C THR A 244 -18.18 53.76 28.54
N ASP A 245 -17.45 53.07 27.68
CA ASP A 245 -16.16 52.54 28.09
C ASP A 245 -15.16 52.82 26.97
N GLY A 246 -14.05 53.44 27.35
CA GLY A 246 -13.06 53.97 26.43
C GLY A 246 -12.08 52.90 25.99
N GLN A 247 -11.76 52.88 24.70
CA GLN A 247 -10.39 52.73 24.25
C GLN A 247 -10.25 53.16 22.79
N GLU A 248 -9.35 54.10 22.59
CA GLU A 248 -8.78 54.50 21.31
C GLU A 248 -8.22 53.28 20.57
N SER A 249 -8.40 53.23 19.25
CA SER A 249 -7.29 53.12 18.29
C SER A 249 -7.82 53.25 16.88
N GLU A 250 -7.25 54.22 16.18
CA GLU A 250 -7.31 54.42 14.74
C GLU A 250 -6.81 53.18 14.00
N GLU A 251 -7.44 52.84 12.87
CA GLU A 251 -6.74 52.70 11.60
C GLU A 251 -7.76 52.64 10.44
N GLY A 252 -7.51 53.46 9.43
CA GLY A 252 -8.36 53.60 8.25
C GLY A 252 -8.13 52.50 7.22
N SER A 253 -9.19 52.09 6.53
CA SER A 253 -9.10 51.62 5.16
C SER A 253 -10.40 51.93 4.43
N GLU A 254 -10.36 52.98 3.62
CA GLU A 254 -11.27 53.25 2.52
C GLU A 254 -11.10 52.12 1.47
N ASP A 255 -12.19 51.45 1.09
CA ASP A 255 -12.41 51.11 -0.31
C ASP A 255 -13.89 50.79 -0.57
N GLU A 256 -14.35 51.28 -1.71
CA GLU A 256 -15.73 51.33 -2.15
C GLU A 256 -16.25 49.97 -2.63
N SER A 257 -17.53 49.72 -2.39
CA SER A 257 -18.36 48.96 -3.31
C SER A 257 -19.82 49.36 -3.07
N SER A 258 -20.20 50.43 -3.77
CA SER A 258 -21.58 50.77 -4.09
C SER A 258 -22.21 49.61 -4.87
N ASP A 259 -23.24 49.00 -4.30
CA ASP A 259 -24.23 48.24 -5.05
C ASP A 259 -25.59 48.55 -4.42
N ASP A 260 -26.33 49.39 -5.14
CA ASP A 260 -27.69 49.83 -4.87
C ASP A 260 -28.60 48.62 -4.67
N SER A 261 -29.06 48.44 -3.43
CA SER A 261 -30.30 47.70 -3.19
C SER A 261 -31.38 48.72 -2.88
N ASP A 262 -31.99 49.16 -3.97
CA ASP A 262 -33.30 49.80 -4.07
C ASP A 262 -34.33 48.95 -3.32
N TRP A 263 -34.48 49.25 -2.04
CA TRP A 263 -35.67 48.86 -1.30
C TRP A 263 -36.69 49.96 -1.57
N GLU A 264 -37.55 49.73 -2.57
CA GLU A 264 -38.83 50.40 -2.71
C GLU A 264 -39.55 50.30 -1.36
N GLU A 265 -39.37 51.34 -0.54
CA GLU A 265 -40.26 51.67 0.56
C GLU A 265 -41.58 51.95 -0.13
N SER A 266 -42.47 50.95 -0.09
CA SER A 266 -43.87 51.11 -0.48
C SER A 266 -44.45 52.18 0.44
N ASP A 267 -44.35 53.42 -0.02
CA ASP A 267 -44.97 54.62 0.51
C ASP A 267 -46.47 54.46 0.27
N GLU A 268 -47.10 53.61 1.09
CA GLU A 268 -48.54 53.69 1.30
C GLU A 268 -48.78 54.94 2.16
N GLU A 269 -48.89 56.08 1.46
CA GLU A 269 -49.63 57.25 1.91
C GLU A 269 -51.00 56.77 2.41
N SER A 270 -51.11 56.60 3.73
CA SER A 270 -52.38 56.52 4.41
C SER A 270 -52.58 57.83 5.17
N GLU A 271 -52.72 58.91 4.40
CA GLU A 271 -53.47 60.08 4.84
C GLU A 271 -54.94 59.67 5.04
N SER A 272 -55.28 59.38 6.29
CA SER A 272 -56.64 59.60 6.75
C SER A 272 -56.60 60.12 8.18
N GLU A 273 -56.55 61.44 8.31
CA GLU A 273 -57.04 62.18 9.47
C GLU A 273 -58.51 61.80 9.72
N ILE A 274 -58.75 60.81 10.56
CA ILE A 274 -59.97 60.75 11.39
C ILE A 274 -59.55 60.26 12.78
N GLY A 275 -59.26 61.22 13.66
CA GLY A 275 -59.01 61.00 15.08
C GLY A 275 -57.54 61.17 15.47
N GLY A 276 -57.14 62.43 15.69
CA GLY A 276 -55.87 62.80 16.33
C GLY A 276 -55.83 62.38 17.80
N TYR A 277 -55.79 61.07 18.04
CA TYR A 277 -55.39 60.51 19.32
C TYR A 277 -53.88 60.34 19.30
N ASP A 278 -53.20 61.07 20.19
CA ASP A 278 -51.78 60.90 20.44
C ASP A 278 -51.52 59.44 20.84
N LEU A 279 -50.69 58.73 20.07
CA LEU A 279 -50.40 57.30 20.26
C LEU A 279 -49.65 57.01 21.57
N ASP A 280 -49.23 58.06 22.29
CA ASP A 280 -48.67 58.02 23.63
C ASP A 280 -49.69 58.42 24.75
N ILE A 281 -50.94 58.75 24.40
CA ILE A 281 -52.05 59.06 25.33
C ILE A 281 -53.20 58.05 25.17
N CYS A 282 -53.68 57.51 26.30
CA CYS A 282 -54.83 56.59 26.34
C CYS A 282 -56.13 57.30 25.89
N PRO A 283 -56.84 56.80 24.86
CA PRO A 283 -58.09 57.40 24.41
C PRO A 283 -59.21 57.29 25.47
N PRO A 284 -60.15 58.25 25.54
CA PRO A 284 -61.29 58.21 26.45
C PRO A 284 -62.21 57.04 26.07
N GLY A 285 -62.26 56.02 26.94
CA GLY A 285 -63.07 54.81 26.76
C GLY A 285 -62.28 53.52 26.51
N CYS A 286 -60.95 53.59 26.40
CA CYS A 286 -60.06 52.43 26.44
C CYS A 286 -59.67 52.12 27.89
N ASP A 287 -59.61 50.85 28.27
CA ASP A 287 -59.11 50.46 29.59
C ASP A 287 -57.63 50.85 29.71
N GLN A 288 -57.32 51.71 30.67
CA GLN A 288 -55.95 52.19 30.92
C GLN A 288 -54.94 51.05 31.07
N LYS A 289 -55.36 49.93 31.67
CA LYS A 289 -54.52 48.73 31.83
C LYS A 289 -54.17 48.06 30.50
N LEU A 290 -55.11 47.95 29.58
CA LEU A 290 -54.88 47.38 28.24
C LEU A 290 -53.93 48.24 27.41
N TYR A 291 -54.02 49.56 27.58
CA TYR A 291 -53.14 50.52 26.94
C TYR A 291 -51.70 50.46 27.51
N ASP A 292 -51.55 50.43 28.83
CA ASP A 292 -50.25 50.29 29.50
C ASP A 292 -49.59 48.94 29.17
N ASP A 293 -50.37 47.85 29.14
CA ASP A 293 -49.90 46.52 28.71
C ASP A 293 -49.46 46.50 27.24
N THR A 294 -50.17 47.22 26.35
CA THR A 294 -49.79 47.37 24.94
C THR A 294 -48.50 48.16 24.77
N CYS A 295 -48.27 49.19 25.59
CA CYS A 295 -47.01 49.94 25.62
C CYS A 295 -45.83 49.07 26.10
N LEU A 296 -46.04 48.25 27.13
CA LEU A 296 -45.02 47.30 27.60
C LEU A 296 -44.72 46.21 26.56
N LEU A 297 -45.73 45.74 25.83
CA LEU A 297 -45.54 44.81 24.71
C LEU A 297 -44.81 45.47 23.53
N ARG A 298 -45.05 46.75 23.25
CA ARG A 298 -44.30 47.55 22.26
C ARG A 298 -42.81 47.62 22.62
N GLU A 299 -42.47 47.90 23.88
CA GLU A 299 -41.07 47.93 24.33
C GLU A 299 -40.39 46.57 24.20
N LYS A 300 -41.06 45.50 24.64
CA LYS A 300 -40.54 44.13 24.48
C LYS A 300 -40.36 43.73 23.02
N ARG A 301 -41.24 44.18 22.11
CA ARG A 301 -41.10 43.95 20.67
C ARG A 301 -39.85 44.63 20.15
N LEU A 302 -39.66 45.90 20.47
CA LEU A 302 -38.51 46.68 20.02
C LEU A 302 -37.17 46.10 20.57
N ASP A 303 -37.14 45.56 21.79
CA ASP A 303 -35.97 44.87 22.35
C ASP A 303 -35.63 43.60 21.54
N ILE A 304 -36.66 42.83 21.17
CA ILE A 304 -36.49 41.61 20.36
C ILE A 304 -36.07 41.97 18.92
N GLU A 305 -36.65 43.02 18.33
CA GLU A 305 -36.28 43.50 16.99
C GLU A 305 -34.83 44.01 16.94
N GLU A 306 -34.37 44.76 17.95
CA GLU A 306 -32.97 45.22 18.07
C GLU A 306 -32.01 44.02 18.21
N ALA A 307 -32.33 43.07 19.11
CA ALA A 307 -31.54 41.85 19.27
C ALA A 307 -31.51 41.00 17.99
N LEU A 308 -32.61 40.93 17.24
CA LEU A 308 -32.71 40.19 15.99
C LEU A 308 -31.89 40.87 14.88
N ALA A 309 -31.89 42.20 14.82
CA ALA A 309 -31.06 42.97 13.89
C ALA A 309 -29.56 42.80 14.18
N ASP A 310 -29.15 42.84 15.45
CA ASP A 310 -27.76 42.62 15.86
C ASP A 310 -27.30 41.18 15.57
N GLU A 311 -28.13 40.18 15.89
CA GLU A 311 -27.84 38.77 15.58
C GLU A 311 -27.79 38.51 14.06
N LYS A 312 -28.66 39.14 13.26
CA LYS A 312 -28.57 39.09 11.79
C LYS A 312 -27.26 39.70 11.27
N LYS A 313 -26.88 40.88 11.79
CA LYS A 313 -25.63 41.55 11.39
C LYS A 313 -24.40 40.70 11.71
N THR A 314 -24.37 40.06 12.88
CA THR A 314 -23.26 39.14 13.25
C THR A 314 -23.24 37.88 12.38
N ASN A 315 -24.40 37.29 12.07
CA ASN A 315 -24.52 36.14 11.17
C ASN A 315 -24.03 36.47 9.75
N ASP A 316 -24.37 37.64 9.22
CA ASP A 316 -23.92 38.07 7.89
C ASP A 316 -22.41 38.37 7.86
N GLY A 317 -21.84 38.91 8.95
CA GLY A 317 -20.40 39.00 9.13
C GLY A 317 -19.71 37.64 9.10
N GLN A 318 -20.24 36.65 9.84
CA GLN A 318 -19.70 35.28 9.85
C GLN A 318 -19.80 34.59 8.48
N LYS A 319 -20.85 34.84 7.70
CA LYS A 319 -20.98 34.33 6.33
C LYS A 319 -19.87 34.89 5.42
N LYS A 320 -19.57 36.19 5.51
CA LYS A 320 -18.45 36.82 4.77
C LYS A 320 -17.11 36.19 5.14
N ASP A 321 -16.89 35.93 6.43
CA ASP A 321 -15.68 35.22 6.89
C ASP A 321 -15.60 33.80 6.33
N LEU A 322 -16.72 33.08 6.26
CA LEU A 322 -16.79 31.74 5.66
C LEU A 322 -16.42 31.76 4.17
N GLU A 323 -16.92 32.73 3.41
CA GLU A 323 -16.57 32.92 2.00
C GLU A 323 -15.07 33.20 1.82
N ASN A 324 -14.48 34.01 2.70
CA ASN A 324 -13.05 34.28 2.71
C ASN A 324 -12.23 33.02 3.03
N LEU A 325 -12.68 32.19 3.98
CA LEU A 325 -12.07 30.90 4.27
C LEU A 325 -12.16 29.95 3.07
N HIS A 326 -13.28 29.91 2.36
CA HIS A 326 -13.42 29.13 1.13
C HIS A 326 -12.49 29.61 0.01
N LYS A 327 -12.29 30.92 -0.17
CA LYS A 327 -11.31 31.47 -1.12
C LYS A 327 -9.89 31.01 -0.77
N LYS A 328 -9.50 31.08 0.51
CA LYS A 328 -8.19 30.59 0.99
C LYS A 328 -8.03 29.08 0.79
N ALA A 329 -9.07 28.28 1.05
CA ALA A 329 -9.04 26.84 0.83
C ALA A 329 -8.84 26.48 -0.65
N LYS A 330 -9.46 27.21 -1.59
CA LYS A 330 -9.23 27.03 -3.03
C LYS A 330 -7.78 27.30 -3.43
N ILE A 331 -7.15 28.33 -2.85
CA ILE A 331 -5.73 28.64 -3.11
C ILE A 331 -4.85 27.49 -2.61
N ILE A 332 -5.11 26.96 -1.40
CA ILE A 332 -4.37 25.82 -0.85
C ILE A 332 -4.58 24.57 -1.70
N ASP A 333 -5.79 24.32 -2.21
CA ASP A 333 -6.05 23.22 -3.14
C ASP A 333 -5.24 23.35 -4.43
N THR A 334 -5.09 24.55 -4.98
CA THR A 334 -4.25 24.78 -6.17
C THR A 334 -2.77 24.57 -5.88
N GLN A 335 -2.28 25.04 -4.73
CA GLN A 335 -0.89 24.83 -4.30
C GLN A 335 -0.59 23.35 -4.02
N LEU A 336 -1.55 22.63 -3.43
CA LEU A 336 -1.44 21.20 -3.18
C LEU A 336 -1.33 20.43 -4.50
N LYS A 337 -2.19 20.74 -5.48
CA LYS A 337 -2.10 20.12 -6.81
C LYS A 337 -0.75 20.41 -7.48
N ALA A 338 -0.28 21.66 -7.43
CA ALA A 338 1.03 21.99 -7.99
C ALA A 338 2.18 21.21 -7.31
N ALA A 339 2.10 20.96 -5.99
CA ALA A 339 3.07 20.13 -5.29
C ALA A 339 2.92 18.62 -5.59
N GLU A 340 1.70 18.15 -5.87
CA GLU A 340 1.45 16.78 -6.36
C GLU A 340 2.06 16.59 -7.76
N ASP A 341 1.80 17.52 -8.67
CA ASP A 341 2.33 17.49 -10.04
C ASP A 341 3.88 17.56 -10.03
N GLU A 342 4.49 18.43 -9.20
CA GLU A 342 5.95 18.52 -9.06
C GLU A 342 6.57 17.19 -8.55
N LEU A 343 5.87 16.51 -7.63
CA LEU A 343 6.32 15.20 -7.13
C LEU A 343 6.17 14.10 -8.19
N GLU A 344 5.10 14.11 -8.97
CA GLU A 344 4.88 13.17 -10.09
C GLU A 344 5.94 13.36 -11.19
N ASP A 345 6.22 14.59 -11.60
CA ASP A 345 7.27 14.92 -12.56
C ASP A 345 8.64 14.42 -12.07
N PHE A 346 8.94 14.63 -10.78
CA PHE A 346 10.17 14.14 -10.16
C PHE A 346 10.25 12.60 -10.14
N GLN A 347 9.14 11.92 -9.88
CA GLN A 347 9.09 10.45 -9.93
C GLN A 347 9.31 9.92 -11.36
N LEU A 348 8.77 10.60 -12.37
CA LEU A 348 9.01 10.27 -13.78
C LEU A 348 10.48 10.48 -14.16
N GLU A 349 11.11 11.57 -13.72
CA GLU A 349 12.54 11.82 -13.94
C GLU A 349 13.39 10.71 -13.28
N LYS A 350 13.08 10.36 -12.03
CA LYS A 350 13.72 9.24 -11.31
C LYS A 350 13.59 7.94 -12.10
N GLN A 351 12.40 7.63 -12.62
CA GLN A 351 12.17 6.43 -13.41
C GLN A 351 12.96 6.44 -14.72
N GLN A 352 13.03 7.58 -15.42
CA GLN A 352 13.84 7.72 -16.63
C GLN A 352 15.32 7.46 -16.33
N LYS A 353 15.83 8.05 -15.25
CA LYS A 353 17.23 7.91 -14.81
C LYS A 353 17.58 6.49 -14.36
N ILE A 354 16.67 5.78 -13.71
CA ILE A 354 16.84 4.35 -13.40
C ILE A 354 16.82 3.50 -14.68
N ASN A 355 15.97 3.83 -15.65
CA ASN A 355 15.88 3.10 -16.92
C ASN A 355 17.11 3.31 -17.82
N GLU A 356 17.89 4.37 -17.62
CA GLU A 356 19.18 4.59 -18.30
C GLU A 356 20.28 3.64 -17.79
N LEU A 357 20.08 2.96 -16.65
CA LEU A 357 21.06 2.04 -16.08
C LEU A 357 21.22 0.79 -16.94
N ILE A 358 22.47 0.43 -17.19
CA ILE A 358 22.82 -0.71 -18.03
C ILE A 358 22.72 -1.99 -17.20
N ILE A 359 21.78 -2.86 -17.57
CA ILE A 359 21.63 -4.18 -16.98
C ILE A 359 22.31 -5.21 -17.87
N VAL A 360 23.30 -5.92 -17.31
CA VAL A 360 23.98 -7.01 -18.02
C VAL A 360 23.26 -8.33 -17.76
N ALA A 361 22.75 -8.95 -18.82
CA ALA A 361 22.17 -10.29 -18.79
C ALA A 361 23.11 -11.29 -19.47
N THR A 362 23.35 -12.43 -18.82
CA THR A 362 24.10 -13.54 -19.42
C THR A 362 23.13 -14.49 -20.12
N LEU A 363 23.30 -14.64 -21.44
CA LEU A 363 22.47 -15.51 -22.26
C LEU A 363 23.28 -16.69 -22.77
N LYS A 364 22.67 -17.87 -22.77
CA LYS A 364 23.22 -19.04 -23.46
C LYS A 364 22.87 -18.95 -24.94
N LEU A 365 23.73 -19.49 -25.81
CA LEU A 365 23.53 -19.46 -27.27
C LEU A 365 22.15 -19.99 -27.71
N HIS A 366 21.64 -21.04 -27.06
CA HIS A 366 20.32 -21.61 -27.38
C HIS A 366 19.13 -20.72 -26.98
N GLN A 367 19.34 -19.70 -26.14
CA GLN A 367 18.29 -18.78 -25.70
C GLN A 367 18.08 -17.64 -26.70
N ILE A 368 19.00 -17.45 -27.65
CA ILE A 368 18.92 -16.41 -28.67
C ILE A 368 18.03 -16.93 -29.80
N GLN A 369 16.79 -16.44 -29.83
CA GLN A 369 15.81 -16.75 -30.89
C GLN A 369 15.87 -15.74 -32.05
N TYR A 370 16.66 -14.68 -31.90
CA TYR A 370 16.89 -13.69 -32.95
C TYR A 370 17.92 -14.21 -33.95
N VAL A 371 17.43 -14.75 -35.06
CA VAL A 371 18.24 -15.21 -36.18
C VAL A 371 17.85 -14.40 -37.40
N SER A 372 18.78 -13.62 -37.93
CA SER A 372 18.62 -12.93 -39.21
C SER A 372 19.40 -13.72 -40.26
N ASN A 373 18.73 -14.23 -41.30
CA ASN A 373 19.34 -15.00 -42.39
C ASN A 373 20.15 -16.23 -41.90
N ASP A 374 19.56 -17.09 -41.07
CA ASP A 374 20.16 -18.34 -40.54
C ASP A 374 21.52 -18.19 -39.84
N THR A 375 21.92 -16.96 -39.51
CA THR A 375 23.17 -16.66 -38.80
C THR A 375 22.90 -15.80 -37.57
N LEU A 376 23.67 -16.06 -36.50
CA LEU A 376 23.68 -15.23 -35.30
C LEU A 376 24.39 -13.91 -35.64
N PRO A 377 23.69 -12.76 -35.56
CA PRO A 377 24.31 -11.46 -35.80
C PRO A 377 25.41 -11.19 -34.77
N HIS A 378 26.54 -10.63 -35.22
CA HIS A 378 27.62 -10.21 -34.33
C HIS A 378 27.25 -9.04 -33.42
N ASP A 379 26.22 -8.27 -33.79
CA ASP A 379 25.70 -7.17 -33.00
C ASP A 379 24.21 -7.43 -32.66
N LEU A 380 23.91 -7.41 -31.36
CA LEU A 380 22.56 -7.61 -30.79
C LEU A 380 22.00 -6.31 -30.21
N SER A 381 22.62 -5.14 -30.49
CA SER A 381 22.19 -3.83 -30.00
C SER A 381 20.74 -3.45 -30.35
N SER A 382 20.22 -3.96 -31.48
CA SER A 382 18.84 -3.74 -31.92
C SER A 382 17.84 -4.76 -31.36
N VAL A 383 18.30 -5.74 -30.57
CA VAL A 383 17.49 -6.86 -30.11
C VAL A 383 16.94 -6.58 -28.71
N LEU A 384 15.65 -6.82 -28.54
CA LEU A 384 14.97 -6.68 -27.26
C LEU A 384 14.95 -8.02 -26.52
N VAL A 385 15.42 -8.01 -25.27
CA VAL A 385 15.43 -9.20 -24.41
C VAL A 385 14.16 -9.23 -23.59
N PHE A 386 13.41 -10.33 -23.70
CA PHE A 386 12.20 -10.58 -22.92
C PHE A 386 12.27 -11.91 -22.19
N GLU A 387 11.64 -11.97 -21.02
CA GLU A 387 11.35 -13.25 -20.40
C GLU A 387 10.30 -14.01 -21.23
N SER A 388 10.53 -15.29 -21.47
CA SER A 388 9.64 -16.11 -22.31
C SER A 388 8.24 -16.28 -21.71
N SER A 389 8.14 -16.28 -20.38
CA SER A 389 6.90 -16.30 -19.61
C SER A 389 6.08 -15.02 -19.86
N GLU A 390 6.71 -13.85 -19.78
CA GLU A 390 6.08 -12.55 -19.98
C GLU A 390 5.67 -12.34 -21.44
N ALA A 391 6.46 -12.83 -22.40
CA ALA A 391 6.06 -12.83 -23.80
C ALA A 391 4.78 -13.66 -24.03
N GLY A 392 4.70 -14.85 -23.45
CA GLY A 392 3.50 -15.69 -23.48
C GLY A 392 2.30 -15.01 -22.79
N ARG A 393 2.52 -14.40 -21.63
CA ARG A 393 1.50 -13.64 -20.89
C ARG A 393 0.98 -12.47 -21.70
N LEU A 394 1.85 -11.71 -22.36
CA LEU A 394 1.46 -10.57 -23.19
C LEU A 394 0.63 -11.02 -24.39
N GLN A 395 1.01 -12.14 -25.03
CA GLN A 395 0.20 -12.74 -26.09
C GLN A 395 -1.19 -13.18 -25.60
N HIS A 396 -1.29 -13.76 -24.40
CA HIS A 396 -2.59 -14.06 -23.79
C HIS A 396 -3.38 -12.79 -23.47
N ARG A 397 -2.73 -11.76 -22.92
CA ARG A 397 -3.37 -10.48 -22.60
C ARG A 397 -3.89 -9.76 -23.84
N ILE A 398 -3.19 -9.85 -24.98
CA ILE A 398 -3.68 -9.33 -26.26
C ILE A 398 -5.01 -9.99 -26.63
N LYS A 399 -5.12 -11.32 -26.52
CA LYS A 399 -6.37 -12.05 -26.80
C LYS A 399 -7.49 -11.66 -25.83
N GLU A 400 -7.17 -11.46 -24.55
CA GLU A 400 -8.13 -10.96 -23.56
C GLU A 400 -8.63 -9.55 -23.91
N LEU A 401 -7.72 -8.63 -24.24
CA LEU A 401 -8.08 -7.26 -24.63
C LEU A 401 -8.92 -7.22 -25.91
N GLU A 402 -8.66 -8.11 -26.88
CA GLU A 402 -9.51 -8.27 -28.05
C GLU A 402 -10.93 -8.70 -27.67
N HIS A 403 -11.05 -9.65 -26.74
CA HIS A 403 -12.34 -10.10 -26.23
C HIS A 403 -13.08 -8.98 -25.46
N GLU A 404 -12.39 -8.29 -24.55
CA GLU A 404 -12.91 -7.15 -23.79
C GLU A 404 -13.39 -6.02 -24.73
N LYS A 405 -12.59 -5.68 -25.76
CA LYS A 405 -12.94 -4.69 -26.78
C LYS A 405 -14.20 -5.09 -27.56
N LEU A 406 -14.35 -6.38 -27.89
CA LEU A 406 -15.54 -6.88 -28.57
C LEU A 406 -16.78 -6.78 -27.68
N LEU A 407 -16.64 -7.14 -26.40
CA LEU A 407 -17.72 -7.04 -25.41
C LEU A 407 -18.14 -5.58 -25.19
N GLN A 408 -17.19 -4.67 -24.98
CA GLN A 408 -17.47 -3.24 -24.84
C GLN A 408 -18.15 -2.67 -26.09
N LYS A 409 -17.72 -3.05 -27.30
CA LYS A 409 -18.40 -2.67 -28.55
C LYS A 409 -19.84 -3.17 -28.59
N LYS A 410 -20.10 -4.39 -28.12
CA LYS A 410 -21.47 -4.95 -28.04
C LYS A 410 -22.33 -4.15 -27.06
N GLN A 411 -21.82 -3.88 -25.85
CA GLN A 411 -22.52 -3.07 -24.85
C GLN A 411 -22.80 -1.65 -25.37
N MET A 412 -21.83 -1.01 -26.03
CA MET A 412 -22.02 0.31 -26.64
C MET A 412 -23.13 0.28 -27.69
N ARG A 413 -23.20 -0.76 -28.53
CA ARG A 413 -24.29 -0.93 -29.50
C ARG A 413 -25.64 -1.10 -28.82
N GLU A 414 -25.72 -1.91 -27.78
CA GLU A 414 -26.95 -2.13 -27.01
C GLU A 414 -27.41 -0.85 -26.30
N SER A 415 -26.49 -0.12 -25.67
CA SER A 415 -26.78 1.16 -25.04
C SER A 415 -27.27 2.20 -26.04
N ARG A 416 -26.63 2.30 -27.23
CA ARG A 416 -27.12 3.17 -28.31
C ARG A 416 -28.52 2.79 -28.78
N LYS A 417 -28.81 1.49 -28.95
CA LYS A 417 -30.16 1.02 -29.29
C LYS A 417 -31.19 1.42 -28.22
N LYS A 418 -30.87 1.19 -26.95
CA LYS A 418 -31.72 1.60 -25.81
C LYS A 418 -31.95 3.12 -25.80
N HIS A 419 -30.90 3.91 -26.00
CA HIS A 419 -31.00 5.37 -26.03
C HIS A 419 -31.93 5.85 -27.17
N VAL A 420 -31.77 5.32 -28.38
CA VAL A 420 -32.65 5.63 -29.51
C VAL A 420 -34.09 5.20 -29.23
N GLN A 421 -34.29 4.03 -28.61
CA GLN A 421 -35.62 3.55 -28.25
C GLN A 421 -36.28 4.48 -27.21
N LEU A 422 -35.56 4.84 -26.14
CA LEU A 422 -36.06 5.75 -25.11
C LEU A 422 -36.42 7.13 -25.68
N ILE A 423 -35.67 7.65 -26.67
CA ILE A 423 -36.03 8.91 -27.34
C ILE A 423 -37.33 8.77 -28.12
N LYS A 424 -37.53 7.65 -28.85
CA LYS A 424 -38.78 7.39 -29.57
C LYS A 424 -39.95 7.26 -28.60
N ASP A 425 -39.77 6.50 -27.53
CA ASP A 425 -40.80 6.29 -26.51
C ASP A 425 -41.15 7.62 -25.82
N ARG A 426 -40.15 8.45 -25.49
CA ARG A 426 -40.38 9.80 -24.94
C ARG A 426 -41.26 10.64 -25.86
N ARG A 427 -40.96 10.68 -27.16
CA ARG A 427 -41.77 11.43 -28.14
C ARG A 427 -43.20 10.88 -28.27
N LEU A 428 -43.35 9.55 -28.25
CA LEU A 428 -44.66 8.91 -28.30
C LEU A 428 -45.48 9.25 -27.05
N PHE A 429 -44.87 9.19 -25.87
CA PHE A 429 -45.54 9.57 -24.62
C PHE A 429 -45.85 11.06 -24.56
N GLU A 430 -44.94 11.94 -24.98
CA GLU A 430 -45.22 13.39 -25.12
C GLU A 430 -46.42 13.64 -26.04
N SER A 431 -46.50 12.96 -27.20
CA SER A 431 -47.66 13.09 -28.10
C SER A 431 -48.94 12.54 -27.47
N LYS A 432 -48.86 11.42 -26.75
CA LYS A 432 -50.02 10.84 -26.07
C LYS A 432 -50.52 11.73 -24.94
N ILE A 433 -49.61 12.33 -24.16
CA ILE A 433 -49.91 13.29 -23.10
C ILE A 433 -50.61 14.50 -23.71
N LYS A 434 -50.07 15.10 -24.79
CA LYS A 434 -50.73 16.21 -25.49
C LYS A 434 -52.13 15.86 -25.98
N ASN A 435 -52.30 14.70 -26.62
CA ASN A 435 -53.62 14.25 -27.06
C ASN A 435 -54.57 14.09 -25.87
N MET A 436 -54.11 13.54 -24.74
CA MET A 436 -54.92 13.41 -23.53
C MET A 436 -55.26 14.78 -22.94
N GLU A 437 -54.32 15.71 -22.85
CA GLU A 437 -54.53 17.09 -22.41
C GLU A 437 -55.54 17.82 -23.29
N GLU A 438 -55.46 17.66 -24.61
CA GLU A 438 -56.42 18.22 -25.57
C GLU A 438 -57.81 17.60 -25.39
N THR A 439 -57.92 16.27 -25.27
CA THR A 439 -59.22 15.62 -25.03
C THR A 439 -59.83 16.03 -23.68
N CYS A 440 -59.02 16.15 -22.64
CA CYS A 440 -59.45 16.66 -21.33
C CYS A 440 -59.91 18.11 -21.44
N SER A 441 -59.15 18.96 -22.13
CA SER A 441 -59.49 20.37 -22.36
C SER A 441 -60.80 20.53 -23.14
N GLN A 442 -61.00 19.73 -24.19
CA GLN A 442 -62.24 19.70 -24.96
C GLN A 442 -63.43 19.21 -24.12
N MET A 443 -63.26 18.15 -23.33
CA MET A 443 -64.30 17.66 -22.42
C MET A 443 -64.63 18.68 -21.32
N MET A 444 -63.63 19.38 -20.77
CA MET A 444 -63.83 20.44 -19.78
C MET A 444 -64.58 21.62 -20.38
N MET A 445 -64.20 22.08 -21.57
CA MET A 445 -64.92 23.13 -22.31
C MET A 445 -66.36 22.71 -22.64
N ALA A 446 -66.58 21.47 -23.09
CA ALA A 446 -67.92 20.98 -23.43
C ALA A 446 -68.85 20.84 -22.21
N LYS A 447 -68.31 20.47 -21.04
CA LYS A 447 -69.11 20.27 -19.81
C LYS A 447 -69.27 21.52 -18.95
N PHE A 448 -68.23 22.34 -18.84
CA PHE A 448 -68.17 23.47 -17.91
C PHE A 448 -68.11 24.83 -18.61
N GLY A 449 -67.96 24.89 -19.93
CA GLY A 449 -67.88 26.14 -20.71
C GLY A 449 -66.58 26.92 -20.54
N ALA A 450 -65.68 26.47 -19.66
CA ALA A 450 -64.37 27.04 -19.37
C ALA A 450 -63.39 25.91 -18.98
N LEU A 451 -62.07 26.17 -19.06
CA LEU A 451 -61.05 25.28 -18.50
C LEU A 451 -61.03 25.42 -16.99
N VAL A 452 -61.48 24.39 -16.28
CA VAL A 452 -61.62 24.41 -14.81
C VAL A 452 -60.62 23.47 -14.17
N ASP A 453 -59.97 23.94 -13.10
CA ASP A 453 -59.02 23.18 -12.30
C ASP A 453 -59.75 22.08 -11.51
N LEU A 454 -59.73 20.86 -12.06
CA LEU A 454 -60.49 19.71 -11.56
C LEU A 454 -60.07 19.28 -10.14
N GLU A 455 -58.81 19.49 -9.73
CA GLU A 455 -58.36 19.12 -8.37
C GLU A 455 -59.10 19.89 -7.27
N LYS A 456 -59.45 21.16 -7.53
CA LYS A 456 -60.18 22.00 -6.58
C LYS A 456 -61.66 21.60 -6.49
N ILE A 457 -62.29 21.24 -7.62
CA ILE A 457 -63.69 20.79 -7.64
C ILE A 457 -63.83 19.37 -7.08
N GLU A 458 -62.89 18.48 -7.39
CA GLU A 458 -62.92 17.09 -6.94
C GLU A 458 -62.64 16.95 -5.44
N SER A 459 -61.98 17.94 -4.82
CA SER A 459 -61.86 18.04 -3.36
C SER A 459 -63.21 18.33 -2.64
N LEU A 460 -64.22 18.79 -3.38
CA LEU A 460 -65.54 19.18 -2.84
C LEU A 460 -66.63 18.12 -3.04
N THR A 461 -66.42 17.12 -3.91
CA THR A 461 -67.40 16.05 -4.16
C THR A 461 -66.80 14.67 -3.89
N VAL A 462 -67.38 13.93 -2.94
CA VAL A 462 -67.00 12.53 -2.66
C VAL A 462 -67.46 11.63 -3.81
N ASN A 463 -66.55 11.32 -4.73
CA ASN A 463 -66.81 10.43 -5.86
C ASN A 463 -66.50 8.97 -5.45
N ARG A 464 -67.50 8.08 -5.50
CA ARG A 464 -67.38 6.66 -5.09
C ARG A 464 -66.27 5.92 -5.83
N THR A 465 -66.04 6.23 -7.11
CA THR A 465 -64.95 5.61 -7.88
C THR A 465 -63.57 6.07 -7.40
N MET A 466 -63.46 7.28 -6.85
CA MET A 466 -62.21 7.79 -6.22
C MET A 466 -61.98 7.16 -4.85
N GLU A 467 -63.03 6.87 -4.08
CA GLU A 467 -62.89 6.07 -2.86
C GLU A 467 -62.46 4.63 -3.16
N GLU A 468 -63.05 4.00 -4.18
CA GLU A 468 -62.59 2.69 -4.68
C GLU A 468 -61.15 2.74 -5.21
N LEU A 469 -60.73 3.84 -5.86
CA LEU A 469 -59.36 4.02 -6.32
C LEU A 469 -58.40 4.25 -5.15
N LYS A 470 -58.80 5.03 -4.13
CA LYS A 470 -58.05 5.22 -2.88
C LYS A 470 -57.94 3.92 -2.09
N GLU A 471 -58.96 3.08 -2.10
CA GLU A 471 -58.92 1.74 -1.50
C GLU A 471 -57.98 0.81 -2.27
N LYS A 472 -58.03 0.81 -3.61
CA LYS A 472 -57.04 0.09 -4.44
C LYS A 472 -55.62 0.61 -4.19
N MET A 473 -55.44 1.92 -4.06
CA MET A 473 -54.14 2.50 -3.75
C MET A 473 -53.64 2.04 -2.38
N ARG A 474 -54.51 2.06 -1.36
CA ARG A 474 -54.20 1.54 -0.02
C ARG A 474 -53.86 0.05 -0.06
N ASN A 475 -54.54 -0.74 -0.87
CA ASN A 475 -54.22 -2.17 -1.04
C ASN A 475 -52.85 -2.35 -1.72
N THR A 476 -52.55 -1.59 -2.78
CA THR A 476 -51.23 -1.64 -3.42
C THR A 476 -50.12 -1.13 -2.51
N GLU A 477 -50.39 -0.11 -1.68
CA GLU A 477 -49.44 0.37 -0.66
C GLU A 477 -49.21 -0.68 0.43
N ALA A 478 -50.26 -1.41 0.84
CA ALA A 478 -50.15 -2.51 1.76
C ALA A 478 -49.31 -3.65 1.17
N ASP A 479 -49.55 -4.02 -0.08
CA ASP A 479 -48.77 -5.03 -0.80
C ASP A 479 -47.30 -4.60 -0.91
N CYS A 480 -47.03 -3.37 -1.36
CA CYS A 480 -45.68 -2.81 -1.39
C CYS A 480 -45.05 -2.75 0.01
N SER A 481 -45.81 -2.47 1.07
CA SER A 481 -45.33 -2.49 2.46
C SER A 481 -44.92 -3.91 2.89
N THR A 482 -45.68 -4.93 2.48
CA THR A 482 -45.31 -6.32 2.75
C THR A 482 -44.05 -6.74 1.99
N GLU A 483 -43.91 -6.36 0.72
CA GLU A 483 -42.69 -6.60 -0.06
C GLU A 483 -41.48 -5.89 0.53
N LEU A 484 -41.63 -4.65 0.98
CA LEU A 484 -40.57 -3.92 1.69
C LEU A 484 -40.17 -4.61 2.99
N LYS A 485 -41.10 -5.18 3.75
CA LYS A 485 -40.78 -5.97 4.94
C LYS A 485 -40.00 -7.23 4.59
N LEU A 486 -40.35 -7.93 3.51
CA LEU A 486 -39.60 -9.09 3.02
C LEU A 486 -38.18 -8.70 2.60
N PHE A 487 -38.02 -7.65 1.81
CA PHE A 487 -36.69 -7.16 1.40
C PHE A 487 -35.86 -6.68 2.59
N ASN A 488 -36.47 -5.99 3.56
CA ASN A 488 -35.79 -5.61 4.80
C ASN A 488 -35.33 -6.84 5.59
N GLY A 489 -36.12 -7.92 5.62
CA GLY A 489 -35.73 -9.20 6.19
C GLY A 489 -34.55 -9.84 5.45
N GLU A 490 -34.57 -9.85 4.12
CA GLU A 490 -33.42 -10.33 3.32
C GLU A 490 -32.15 -9.50 3.57
N ILE A 491 -32.29 -8.18 3.65
CA ILE A 491 -31.17 -7.26 3.94
C ILE A 491 -30.62 -7.56 5.33
N ALA A 492 -31.46 -7.77 6.33
CA ALA A 492 -31.03 -8.15 7.68
C ALA A 492 -30.25 -9.49 7.67
N ASN A 493 -30.78 -10.52 7.00
CA ASN A 493 -30.11 -11.82 6.86
C ASN A 493 -28.76 -11.70 6.13
N ARG A 494 -28.67 -10.86 5.08
CA ARG A 494 -27.39 -10.61 4.38
C ARG A 494 -26.40 -9.85 5.27
N ARG A 495 -26.87 -8.87 6.05
CA ARG A 495 -26.04 -8.15 7.04
C ARG A 495 -25.50 -9.09 8.12
N GLU A 496 -26.33 -10.02 8.60
CA GLU A 496 -25.92 -11.02 9.58
C GLU A 496 -24.83 -11.95 9.01
N LYS A 497 -25.01 -12.47 7.79
CA LYS A 497 -23.98 -13.27 7.10
C LYS A 497 -22.66 -12.51 6.91
N ILE A 498 -22.72 -11.24 6.54
CA ILE A 498 -21.51 -10.40 6.44
C ILE A 498 -20.85 -10.26 7.81
N THR A 499 -21.63 -10.03 8.85
CA THR A 499 -21.12 -9.90 10.23
C THR A 499 -20.46 -11.20 10.68
N GLU A 500 -21.05 -12.36 10.40
CA GLU A 500 -20.49 -13.68 10.67
C GLU A 500 -19.15 -13.87 9.94
N MET A 501 -19.09 -13.55 8.64
CA MET A 501 -17.83 -13.62 7.88
C MET A 501 -16.76 -12.67 8.42
N ILE A 502 -17.13 -11.46 8.86
CA ILE A 502 -16.19 -10.51 9.48
C ILE A 502 -15.66 -11.09 10.80
N GLN A 503 -16.53 -11.67 11.64
CA GLN A 503 -16.11 -12.30 12.88
C GLN A 503 -15.14 -13.45 12.63
N ASP A 504 -15.42 -14.30 11.64
CA ASP A 504 -14.54 -15.42 11.28
C ASP A 504 -13.22 -14.96 10.67
N ASN A 505 -13.23 -13.92 9.84
CA ASN A 505 -12.01 -13.30 9.33
C ASN A 505 -11.18 -12.72 10.49
N THR A 506 -11.82 -12.03 11.43
CA THR A 506 -11.16 -11.49 12.63
C THR A 506 -10.55 -12.61 13.47
N LYS A 507 -11.25 -13.74 13.69
CA LYS A 507 -10.70 -14.92 14.38
C LYS A 507 -9.48 -15.48 13.65
N ARG A 508 -9.51 -15.59 12.32
CA ARG A 508 -8.37 -16.06 11.51
C ARG A 508 -7.19 -15.10 11.57
N LEU A 509 -7.44 -13.78 11.58
CA LEU A 509 -6.40 -12.77 11.74
C LEU A 509 -5.75 -12.85 13.13
N ILE A 510 -6.54 -13.06 14.18
CA ILE A 510 -6.02 -13.28 15.54
C ILE A 510 -5.15 -14.54 15.58
N GLN A 511 -5.62 -15.66 15.01
CA GLN A 511 -4.81 -16.88 14.91
C GLN A 511 -3.51 -16.66 14.13
N LYS A 512 -3.56 -15.94 13.01
CA LYS A 512 -2.36 -15.58 12.24
C LYS A 512 -1.41 -14.70 13.06
N ALA A 513 -1.91 -13.74 13.82
CA ALA A 513 -1.10 -12.89 14.69
C ALA A 513 -0.40 -13.74 15.77
N MET A 514 -1.11 -14.69 16.40
CA MET A 514 -0.52 -15.62 17.37
C MET A 514 0.59 -16.47 16.74
N LEU A 515 0.35 -17.05 15.55
CA LEU A 515 1.36 -17.82 14.83
C LEU A 515 2.57 -16.98 14.41
N LEU A 516 2.37 -15.71 14.03
CA LEU A 516 3.47 -14.79 13.74
C LEU A 516 4.28 -14.45 14.99
N THR A 517 3.63 -14.29 16.15
CA THR A 517 4.36 -14.07 17.40
C THR A 517 5.20 -15.28 17.78
N GLU A 518 4.67 -16.50 17.60
CA GLU A 518 5.40 -17.75 17.84
C GLU A 518 6.54 -17.94 16.84
N GLN A 519 6.31 -17.65 15.55
CA GLN A 519 7.36 -17.63 14.54
C GLN A 519 8.48 -16.67 14.91
N ASN A 520 8.15 -15.44 15.32
CA ASN A 520 9.13 -14.44 15.73
C ASN A 520 9.91 -14.88 16.97
N GLN A 521 9.26 -15.57 17.92
CA GLN A 521 9.96 -16.15 19.07
C GLN A 521 10.95 -17.23 18.64
N TYR A 522 10.57 -18.10 17.69
CA TYR A 522 11.47 -19.11 17.15
C TYR A 522 12.61 -18.51 16.32
N THR A 523 12.35 -17.50 15.49
CA THR A 523 13.42 -16.82 14.73
C THR A 523 14.38 -16.12 15.69
N ASN A 524 13.89 -15.43 16.71
CA ASN A 524 14.76 -14.81 17.73
C ASN A 524 15.57 -15.88 18.49
N SER A 525 14.95 -17.02 18.84
CA SER A 525 15.64 -18.13 19.49
C SER A 525 16.71 -18.76 18.58
N LEU A 526 16.45 -18.84 17.28
CA LEU A 526 17.41 -19.31 16.27
C LEU A 526 18.54 -18.31 16.08
N ASP A 527 18.24 -17.02 15.99
CA ASP A 527 19.23 -15.94 15.89
C ASP A 527 20.13 -15.90 17.14
N ASP A 528 19.56 -16.04 18.33
CA ASP A 528 20.32 -16.16 19.57
C ASP A 528 21.22 -17.39 19.58
N ARG A 529 20.71 -18.53 19.08
CA ARG A 529 21.51 -19.75 18.93
C ARG A 529 22.61 -19.59 17.88
N GLN A 530 22.34 -18.90 16.78
CA GLN A 530 23.31 -18.62 15.72
C GLN A 530 24.37 -17.62 16.18
N ARG A 531 24.00 -16.61 16.98
CA ARG A 531 24.94 -15.70 17.66
C ARG A 531 25.83 -16.45 18.65
N LYS A 532 25.27 -17.38 19.43
CA LYS A 532 26.03 -18.24 20.36
C LYS A 532 26.97 -19.20 19.61
N MET A 533 26.50 -19.86 18.55
CA MET A 533 27.32 -20.70 17.68
C MET A 533 28.43 -19.90 16.99
N GLY A 534 28.18 -18.65 16.58
CA GLY A 534 29.18 -17.76 15.99
C GLY A 534 30.32 -17.39 16.96
N ALA A 535 30.07 -17.39 18.26
CA ALA A 535 31.08 -17.15 19.30
C ALA A 535 31.94 -18.42 19.57
N ASP A 536 31.33 -19.60 19.54
CA ASP A 536 32.03 -20.88 19.77
C ASP A 536 32.98 -21.29 18.63
N PHE A 537 32.82 -20.68 17.44
CA PHE A 537 33.71 -20.88 16.28
C PHE A 537 34.69 -19.74 16.03
N LYS A 538 34.66 -18.66 16.81
CA LYS A 538 35.63 -17.55 16.78
C LYS A 538 36.49 -17.54 18.04
N GLY A 539 37.38 -18.51 18.14
CA GLY A 539 38.42 -18.58 19.17
C GLY A 539 39.03 -19.98 19.28
N GLN A 540 40.27 -20.10 19.76
CA GLN A 540 40.84 -21.41 20.13
C GLN A 540 39.94 -22.04 21.18
N ARG A 541 39.32 -23.19 20.86
CA ARG A 541 38.42 -23.86 21.80
C ARG A 541 39.21 -24.19 23.07
N LYS A 542 38.63 -23.94 24.24
CA LYS A 542 39.27 -24.30 25.52
C LYS A 542 39.55 -25.80 25.62
N THR A 543 38.79 -26.63 24.88
CA THR A 543 39.06 -28.06 24.68
C THR A 543 40.37 -28.28 23.95
N ASP A 544 40.62 -27.54 22.87
CA ASP A 544 41.81 -27.67 22.04
C ASP A 544 43.07 -27.19 22.78
N VAL A 545 42.95 -26.18 23.65
CA VAL A 545 44.06 -25.74 24.52
C VAL A 545 44.39 -26.80 25.57
N ARG A 546 43.37 -27.43 26.18
CA ARG A 546 43.57 -28.52 27.15
C ARG A 546 44.12 -29.78 26.48
N GLU A 547 43.64 -30.10 25.29
CA GLU A 547 44.10 -31.25 24.51
C GLU A 547 45.52 -31.04 24.02
N LYS A 548 45.86 -29.82 23.56
CA LYS A 548 47.25 -29.44 23.27
C LYS A 548 48.16 -29.56 24.49
N GLN A 549 47.72 -29.13 25.68
CA GLN A 549 48.50 -29.31 26.92
C GLN A 549 48.67 -30.79 27.28
N ARG A 550 47.63 -31.61 27.10
CA ARG A 550 47.69 -33.06 27.31
C ARG A 550 48.65 -33.73 26.34
N LEU A 551 48.62 -33.36 25.06
CA LEU A 551 49.54 -33.82 24.03
C LEU A 551 50.99 -33.42 24.34
N ILE A 552 51.21 -32.18 24.81
CA ILE A 552 52.55 -31.72 25.23
C ILE A 552 53.07 -32.55 26.41
N GLN A 553 52.23 -32.80 27.43
CA GLN A 553 52.62 -33.67 28.56
C GLN A 553 52.92 -35.09 28.10
N LEU A 554 52.12 -35.64 27.18
CA LEU A 554 52.35 -36.98 26.65
C LEU A 554 53.67 -37.07 25.89
N VAL A 555 53.97 -36.08 25.04
CA VAL A 555 55.24 -36.00 24.31
C VAL A 555 56.44 -35.87 25.27
N GLN A 556 56.30 -35.11 26.35
CA GLN A 556 57.35 -35.01 27.38
C GLN A 556 57.58 -36.34 28.11
N LEU A 557 56.51 -37.05 28.47
CA LEU A 557 56.62 -38.38 29.09
C LEU A 557 57.25 -39.39 28.13
N GLN A 558 56.84 -39.39 26.86
CA GLN A 558 57.42 -40.25 25.83
C GLN A 558 58.90 -39.92 25.56
N ALA A 559 59.30 -38.64 25.61
CA ALA A 559 60.69 -38.25 25.48
C ALA A 559 61.54 -38.77 26.67
N GLN A 560 61.01 -38.68 27.89
CA GLN A 560 61.65 -39.26 29.08
C GLN A 560 61.75 -40.79 28.99
N GLU A 561 60.70 -41.45 28.49
CA GLU A 561 60.70 -42.89 28.26
C GLU A 561 61.73 -43.29 27.21
N VAL A 562 61.82 -42.53 26.10
CA VAL A 562 62.84 -42.74 25.07
C VAL A 562 64.25 -42.57 25.64
N ASP A 563 64.49 -41.58 26.49
CA ASP A 563 65.81 -41.37 27.10
C ASP A 563 66.14 -42.45 28.13
N ALA A 564 65.17 -42.89 28.94
CA ALA A 564 65.34 -44.05 29.84
C ALA A 564 65.64 -45.34 29.07
N LEU A 565 64.94 -45.58 27.95
CA LEU A 565 65.21 -46.72 27.06
C LEU A 565 66.57 -46.60 26.37
N LYS A 566 67.03 -45.40 25.99
CA LYS A 566 68.39 -45.20 25.49
C LYS A 566 69.43 -45.51 26.56
N GLU A 567 69.22 -45.09 27.80
CA GLU A 567 70.09 -45.43 28.93
C GLU A 567 70.11 -46.94 29.18
N GLU A 568 68.94 -47.60 29.13
CA GLU A 568 68.83 -49.05 29.22
C GLU A 568 69.56 -49.75 28.06
N ILE A 569 69.42 -49.27 26.82
CA ILE A 569 70.17 -49.78 25.66
C ILE A 569 71.68 -49.60 25.85
N ILE A 570 72.13 -48.45 26.38
CA ILE A 570 73.56 -48.20 26.68
C ILE A 570 74.07 -49.15 27.77
N LEU A 571 73.25 -49.41 28.79
CA LEU A 571 73.56 -50.37 29.86
C LEU A 571 73.61 -51.80 29.34
N LEU A 572 72.66 -52.20 28.49
CA LEU A 572 72.59 -53.52 27.85
C LEU A 572 73.68 -53.70 26.77
N SER A 573 74.16 -52.63 26.13
CA SER A 573 75.23 -52.69 25.13
C SER A 573 76.63 -52.78 25.75
N ARG A 574 76.80 -52.52 27.05
CA ARG A 574 78.06 -52.73 27.77
C ARG A 574 78.05 -54.13 28.38
N LYS A 575 78.98 -55.01 27.98
CA LYS A 575 79.11 -56.40 28.45
C LYS A 575 79.54 -56.59 29.92
N SER A 576 79.13 -55.71 30.84
CA SER A 576 79.22 -55.95 32.29
C SER A 576 78.29 -55.02 33.07
N GLY A 577 77.23 -55.57 33.68
CA GLY A 577 76.44 -54.86 34.69
C GLY A 577 75.06 -55.48 34.90
N HIS A 578 74.67 -55.73 36.15
CA HIS A 578 73.46 -56.42 36.58
C HIS A 578 72.14 -55.77 36.12
N ILE A 579 71.15 -56.62 35.82
CA ILE A 579 69.77 -56.26 35.45
C ILE A 579 68.98 -55.99 36.74
N LEU A 580 68.61 -54.73 37.00
CA LEU A 580 67.58 -54.39 37.98
C LEU A 580 66.20 -54.48 37.31
N PRO A 581 65.13 -54.85 38.04
CA PRO A 581 63.80 -55.02 37.46
C PRO A 581 63.23 -53.68 36.96
N PRO A 582 62.35 -53.71 35.93
CA PRO A 582 61.84 -52.49 35.30
C PRO A 582 61.13 -51.58 36.30
N THR A 583 61.48 -50.29 36.31
CA THR A 583 60.77 -49.25 37.05
C THR A 583 59.33 -49.15 36.57
N GLN A 584 58.39 -49.74 37.31
CA GLN A 584 56.97 -49.44 37.18
C GLN A 584 56.65 -48.08 37.82
N LEU A 585 55.97 -47.23 37.07
CA LEU A 585 55.44 -45.93 37.50
C LEU A 585 53.98 -45.77 37.03
N PRO A 586 53.20 -44.86 37.64
CA PRO A 586 51.90 -45.16 38.21
C PRO A 586 50.73 -45.08 37.22
N LEU A 587 49.71 -45.91 37.49
CA LEU A 587 48.42 -45.90 36.82
C LEU A 587 47.79 -44.49 36.82
N PRO A 588 47.25 -44.01 35.70
CA PRO A 588 46.49 -42.77 35.66
C PRO A 588 45.23 -42.90 36.54
N GLN A 589 45.08 -41.98 37.49
CA GLN A 589 43.89 -41.87 38.33
C GLN A 589 42.63 -41.70 37.48
N SER A 590 41.69 -42.63 37.65
CA SER A 590 40.32 -42.50 37.16
C SER A 590 39.64 -41.33 37.86
N LEU A 591 39.41 -40.22 37.14
CA LEU A 591 38.52 -39.16 37.60
C LEU A 591 37.08 -39.52 37.24
N SER A 592 36.27 -39.51 38.29
CA SER A 592 34.89 -39.93 38.40
C SER A 592 33.93 -39.33 37.38
N SER A 593 32.90 -40.13 37.10
CA SER A 593 31.66 -39.78 36.42
C SER A 593 31.07 -38.45 36.90
N MET A 594 30.83 -37.52 35.97
CA MET A 594 29.84 -36.46 36.13
C MET A 594 28.85 -36.58 34.98
N HIS A 595 27.71 -37.17 35.31
CA HIS A 595 26.47 -37.17 34.53
C HIS A 595 25.97 -35.73 34.37
N PRO A 596 25.59 -35.28 33.17
CA PRO A 596 24.63 -34.19 33.03
C PRO A 596 23.22 -34.80 32.99
N GLN A 597 22.45 -34.54 34.05
CA GLN A 597 21.00 -34.66 34.01
C GLN A 597 20.44 -33.58 33.08
N ILE A 598 19.57 -34.05 32.19
CA ILE A 598 18.65 -33.24 31.39
C ILE A 598 17.62 -32.64 32.34
N LEU A 599 17.50 -31.31 32.32
CA LEU A 599 16.25 -30.56 32.42
C LEU A 599 16.46 -29.18 31.77
#